data_AF-A0AAV6FW01-F1
#
_entry.id   AF-A0AAV6FW01-F1
#
_cell.length_a   1.000
_cell.length_b   1.000
_cell.length_c   1.000
_cell.angle_alpha   90.00
_cell.angle_beta   90.00
_cell.angle_gamma   90.00
#
_symmetry.space_group_name_H-M   'P 1'
#
loop_
_entity.id
_entity.type
_entity.pdbx_description
1 polymer ?
#
loop_
_entity_poly.entity_id
_entity_poly.type
_entity_poly.pdbx_seq_one_letter_code
_entity_poly.pdbx_strand_id
1 'polypeptide(L)'
;MEDVLQLKEQLKEKDRELAILKNKLAQLEKFSASNCFPTDLQDKITVLAPLTPKTSLTNEDIMRFSRQLLLPELGVKGQLGLSKTSVLVVGCGGLGCPLAQYLAAAGIGRLGLLDYDEVELSNLHRQVLHSELTQGQPKSQSAAQAIRRLNSTVQCIPYHLQLSPDNALQLIQQYPSNLSNQ
;
A
#
# COMPACT_ATOMS: atom_id res chain seq x y z
N MET A 1 -42.78 -23.62 28.00
CA MET A 1 -41.52 -23.97 28.72
C MET A 1 -40.52 -24.57 27.75
N GLU A 2 -40.99 -25.42 26.84
CA GLU A 2 -40.21 -26.03 25.74
C GLU A 2 -39.62 -25.01 24.76
N ASP A 3 -40.38 -23.98 24.35
CA ASP A 3 -39.88 -22.92 23.46
C ASP A 3 -38.70 -22.13 24.04
N VAL A 4 -38.70 -21.93 25.36
CA VAL A 4 -37.60 -21.24 26.07
C VAL A 4 -36.35 -22.11 26.08
N LEU A 5 -36.51 -23.44 26.14
CA LEU A 5 -35.40 -24.39 26.08
C LEU A 5 -34.79 -24.40 24.68
N GLN A 6 -35.65 -24.42 23.65
CA GLN A 6 -35.24 -24.42 22.25
C GLN A 6 -34.53 -23.12 21.86
N LEU A 7 -35.02 -21.97 22.33
CA LEU A 7 -34.36 -20.67 22.15
C LEU A 7 -32.99 -20.62 22.83
N LYS A 8 -32.84 -21.19 24.03
CA LYS A 8 -31.55 -21.28 24.72
C LYS A 8 -30.54 -22.14 23.97
N GLU A 9 -31.01 -23.21 23.34
CA GLU A 9 -30.17 -24.08 22.53
C GLU A 9 -29.72 -23.39 21.23
N GLN A 10 -30.64 -22.69 20.55
CA GLN A 10 -30.31 -21.85 19.40
C GLN A 10 -29.29 -20.75 19.75
N LEU A 11 -29.44 -20.10 20.92
CA LEU A 11 -28.50 -19.08 21.37
C LEU A 11 -27.08 -19.66 21.53
N LYS A 12 -26.98 -20.85 22.14
CA LYS A 12 -25.72 -21.56 22.34
C LYS A 12 -25.06 -21.97 21.02
N GLU A 13 -25.86 -22.32 20.01
CA GLU A 13 -25.36 -22.66 18.68
C GLU A 13 -24.84 -21.41 17.94
N LYS A 14 -25.58 -20.29 18.02
CA LYS A 14 -25.15 -19.01 17.46
C LYS A 14 -23.89 -18.47 18.12
N ASP A 15 -23.73 -18.64 19.43
CA ASP A 15 -22.52 -18.27 20.15
C ASP A 15 -21.29 -19.06 19.68
N ARG A 16 -21.46 -20.35 19.39
CA ARG A 16 -20.40 -21.19 18.79
C ARG A 16 -20.05 -20.71 17.38
N GLU A 17 -21.06 -20.41 16.56
CA GLU A 17 -20.89 -19.90 15.21
C GLU A 17 -20.12 -18.56 15.22
N LEU A 18 -20.48 -17.64 16.12
CA LEU A 18 -19.78 -16.37 16.32
C LEU A 18 -18.33 -16.55 16.79
N ALA A 19 -18.05 -17.51 17.68
CA ALA A 19 -16.69 -17.80 18.12
C ALA A 19 -15.80 -18.27 16.95
N ILE A 20 -16.34 -19.12 16.08
CA ILE A 20 -15.64 -19.60 14.87
C ILE A 20 -15.39 -18.43 13.90
N LEU A 21 -16.42 -17.63 13.62
CA LEU A 21 -16.31 -16.46 12.74
C LEU A 21 -15.28 -15.45 13.25
N LYS A 22 -15.26 -15.16 14.56
CA LYS A 22 -14.26 -14.28 15.17
C LYS A 22 -12.84 -14.82 15.03
N ASN A 23 -12.64 -16.13 15.23
CA ASN A 23 -11.33 -16.75 15.02
C ASN A 23 -10.88 -16.68 13.56
N LYS A 24 -11.81 -16.92 12.61
CA LYS A 24 -11.52 -16.82 11.18
C LYS A 24 -11.19 -15.38 10.77
N LEU A 25 -11.92 -14.40 11.32
CA LEU A 25 -11.62 -12.98 11.15
C LEU A 25 -10.22 -12.65 11.67
N ALA A 26 -9.88 -13.06 12.89
CA ALA A 26 -8.55 -12.84 13.48
C ALA A 26 -7.42 -13.51 12.69
N GLN A 27 -7.67 -14.68 12.09
CA GLN A 27 -6.72 -15.34 11.19
C GLN A 27 -6.54 -14.56 9.88
N LEU A 28 -7.63 -14.07 9.29
CA LEU A 28 -7.59 -13.24 8.08
C LEU A 28 -6.91 -11.89 8.34
N GLU A 29 -7.15 -11.27 9.50
CA GLU A 29 -6.48 -10.06 9.96
C GLU A 29 -4.97 -10.30 10.14
N LYS A 30 -4.57 -11.45 10.70
CA LYS A 30 -3.14 -11.83 10.81
C LYS A 30 -2.50 -12.09 9.45
N PHE A 31 -3.21 -12.71 8.51
CA PHE A 31 -2.72 -12.91 7.13
C PHE A 31 -2.56 -11.59 6.37
N SER A 32 -3.50 -10.67 6.57
CA SER A 32 -3.42 -9.28 6.13
C SER A 32 -2.23 -8.56 6.78
N ALA A 33 -2.02 -8.73 8.10
CA ALA A 33 -0.94 -8.12 8.86
C ALA A 33 0.46 -8.61 8.43
N SER A 34 0.61 -9.89 8.05
CA SER A 34 1.88 -10.42 7.52
C SER A 34 2.29 -9.82 6.17
N ASN A 35 1.34 -9.22 5.44
CA ASN A 35 1.57 -8.43 4.23
C ASN A 35 1.40 -6.92 4.47
N CYS A 36 1.20 -6.50 5.73
CA CYS A 36 0.92 -5.12 6.07
C CYS A 36 2.22 -4.35 6.24
N PHE A 37 2.51 -3.52 5.26
CA PHE A 37 3.59 -2.56 5.30
C PHE A 37 3.20 -1.39 6.22
N PRO A 38 4.17 -0.69 6.84
CA PRO A 38 3.91 0.38 7.81
C PRO A 38 2.79 1.31 7.35
N THR A 39 1.64 1.19 8.01
CA THR A 39 0.44 2.00 7.74
C THR A 39 0.50 3.38 8.37
N ASP A 40 1.39 3.51 9.35
CA ASP A 40 1.46 4.67 10.21
C ASP A 40 2.24 5.79 9.52
N LEU A 41 1.79 7.01 9.78
CA LEU A 41 2.45 8.22 9.34
C LEU A 41 3.87 8.26 9.90
N GLN A 42 4.88 8.42 9.03
CA GLN A 42 6.26 8.59 9.46
C GLN A 42 6.54 10.07 9.62
N ASP A 43 6.54 10.56 10.86
CA ASP A 43 6.95 11.94 11.19
C ASP A 43 8.48 12.07 11.30
N LYS A 44 9.20 10.94 11.25
CA LYS A 44 10.65 10.85 11.31
C LYS A 44 11.16 9.84 10.29
N ILE A 45 12.39 10.03 9.84
CA ILE A 45 13.03 9.10 8.90
C ILE A 45 13.52 7.88 9.67
N THR A 46 12.77 6.79 9.57
CA THR A 46 13.19 5.48 10.06
C THR A 46 13.93 4.73 8.94
N VAL A 47 14.99 3.99 9.29
CA VAL A 47 15.71 3.13 8.35
C VAL A 47 14.81 1.98 7.91
N LEU A 48 14.54 1.90 6.61
CA LEU A 48 13.72 0.84 6.04
C LEU A 48 14.51 -0.46 5.91
N ALA A 49 13.86 -1.58 6.23
CA ALA A 49 14.39 -2.91 5.92
C ALA A 49 14.55 -3.08 4.39
N PRO A 50 15.48 -3.93 3.92
CA PRO A 50 15.59 -4.28 2.51
C PRO A 50 14.27 -4.83 1.96
N LEU A 51 13.96 -4.54 0.69
CA LEU A 51 12.84 -5.18 0.00
C LEU A 51 13.08 -6.69 -0.10
N THR A 52 12.07 -7.49 0.23
CA THR A 52 12.12 -8.93 -0.01
C THR A 52 11.90 -9.20 -1.50
N PRO A 53 12.92 -9.68 -2.24
CA PRO A 53 12.80 -9.85 -3.67
C PRO A 53 11.87 -11.02 -3.99
N LYS A 54 10.87 -10.80 -4.85
CA LYS A 54 10.11 -11.90 -5.46
C LYS A 54 11.01 -12.66 -6.43
N THR A 55 11.08 -13.98 -6.29
CA THR A 55 11.81 -14.88 -7.19
C THR A 55 10.93 -15.36 -8.35
N SER A 56 9.62 -15.42 -8.15
CA SER A 56 8.62 -15.82 -9.14
C SER A 56 7.31 -15.05 -8.95
N LEU A 57 6.50 -14.96 -10.01
CA LEU A 57 5.16 -14.39 -9.93
C LEU A 57 4.18 -15.45 -9.42
N THR A 58 3.29 -15.06 -8.50
CA THR A 58 2.17 -15.91 -8.07
C THR A 58 1.07 -15.94 -9.13
N ASN A 59 0.09 -16.83 -9.01
CA ASN A 59 -1.08 -16.82 -9.88
C ASN A 59 -1.86 -15.50 -9.79
N GLU A 60 -1.91 -14.87 -8.61
CA GLU A 60 -2.54 -13.57 -8.41
C GLU A 60 -1.76 -12.46 -9.12
N ASP A 61 -0.41 -12.49 -9.04
CA ASP A 61 0.44 -11.56 -9.79
C ASP A 61 0.23 -11.71 -11.30
N ILE A 62 0.22 -12.95 -11.81
CA ILE A 62 -0.01 -13.25 -13.23
C ILE A 62 -1.38 -12.73 -13.68
N MET A 63 -2.42 -12.96 -12.88
CA MET A 63 -3.77 -12.48 -13.18
C MET A 63 -3.80 -10.94 -13.25
N ARG A 64 -3.25 -10.27 -12.23
CA ARG A 64 -3.21 -8.80 -12.11
C ARG A 64 -2.42 -8.14 -13.24
N PHE A 65 -1.25 -8.68 -13.57
CA PHE A 65 -0.31 -8.09 -14.53
C PHE A 65 -0.40 -8.72 -15.93
N SER A 66 -1.36 -9.60 -16.18
CA SER A 66 -1.50 -10.37 -17.43
C SER A 66 -1.28 -9.54 -18.71
N ARG A 67 -1.90 -8.36 -18.81
CA ARG A 67 -1.75 -7.45 -19.96
C ARG A 67 -0.36 -6.83 -20.08
N GLN A 68 0.30 -6.57 -18.95
CA GLN A 68 1.65 -6.02 -18.90
C GLN A 68 2.68 -7.11 -19.27
N LEU A 69 2.45 -8.36 -18.86
CA LEU A 69 3.29 -9.52 -19.18
C LEU A 69 3.34 -9.86 -20.68
N LEU A 70 2.34 -9.44 -21.46
CA LEU A 70 2.32 -9.63 -22.91
C LEU A 70 3.28 -8.69 -23.66
N LEU A 71 3.74 -7.61 -23.03
CA LEU A 71 4.66 -6.66 -23.64
C LEU A 71 6.07 -7.28 -23.72
N PRO A 72 6.67 -7.39 -24.92
CA PRO A 72 8.00 -8.00 -25.10
C PRO A 72 9.09 -7.35 -24.25
N GLU A 73 9.00 -6.05 -24.03
CA GLU A 73 9.98 -5.25 -23.28
C GLU A 73 9.88 -5.49 -21.77
N LEU A 74 8.72 -5.95 -21.28
CA LEU A 74 8.50 -6.21 -19.86
C LEU A 74 8.55 -7.70 -19.57
N GLY A 75 7.57 -8.47 -20.05
CA GLY A 75 7.44 -9.89 -19.74
C GLY A 75 7.54 -10.22 -18.24
N VAL A 76 7.82 -11.49 -17.93
CA VAL A 76 7.98 -11.94 -16.53
C VAL A 76 9.22 -11.31 -15.87
N LYS A 77 10.32 -11.19 -16.61
CA LYS A 77 11.58 -10.65 -16.08
C LYS A 77 11.43 -9.18 -15.66
N GLY A 78 10.80 -8.37 -16.49
CA GLY A 78 10.53 -6.95 -16.21
C GLY A 78 9.58 -6.79 -15.04
N GLN A 79 8.51 -7.60 -14.96
CA GLN A 79 7.59 -7.54 -13.81
C GLN A 79 8.29 -7.90 -12.49
N LEU A 80 9.15 -8.91 -12.48
CA LEU A 80 9.99 -9.24 -11.33
C LEU A 80 10.97 -8.10 -11.02
N GLY A 81 11.49 -7.42 -12.04
CA GLY A 81 12.31 -6.21 -11.88
C GLY A 81 11.54 -5.10 -11.16
N LEU A 82 10.34 -4.76 -11.62
CA LEU A 82 9.47 -3.76 -10.99
C LEU A 82 9.20 -4.09 -9.52
N SER A 83 8.93 -5.35 -9.21
CA SER A 83 8.68 -5.80 -7.83
C SER A 83 9.88 -5.64 -6.88
N LYS A 84 11.09 -5.45 -7.41
CA LYS A 84 12.34 -5.24 -6.65
C LYS A 84 12.73 -3.76 -6.58
N THR A 85 12.01 -2.89 -7.29
CA THR A 85 12.31 -1.47 -7.37
C THR A 85 11.67 -0.71 -6.21
N SER A 86 12.41 0.27 -5.69
CA SER A 86 11.91 1.25 -4.71
C SER A 86 11.95 2.64 -5.34
N VAL A 87 10.88 3.42 -5.21
CA VAL A 87 10.83 4.82 -5.65
C VAL A 87 10.34 5.71 -4.52
N LEU A 88 10.96 6.87 -4.35
CA LEU A 88 10.49 7.96 -3.49
C LEU A 88 9.82 9.03 -4.36
N VAL A 89 8.55 9.31 -4.09
CA VAL A 89 7.81 10.42 -4.68
C VAL A 89 7.82 11.58 -3.69
N VAL A 90 8.43 12.68 -4.10
CA VAL A 90 8.47 13.94 -3.33
C VAL A 90 7.35 14.84 -3.83
N GLY A 91 6.38 15.08 -2.97
CA GLY A 91 5.13 15.77 -3.28
C GLY A 91 4.06 14.80 -3.77
N CYS A 92 2.96 14.71 -3.03
CA CYS A 92 1.75 13.95 -3.34
C CYS A 92 0.65 14.83 -3.97
N GLY A 93 1.01 15.98 -4.54
CA GLY A 93 0.11 16.89 -5.24
C GLY A 93 -0.21 16.49 -6.69
N GLY A 94 -0.39 17.48 -7.57
CA GLY A 94 -0.92 17.27 -8.92
C GLY A 94 -0.07 16.40 -9.85
N LEU A 95 1.25 16.36 -9.64
CA LEU A 95 2.17 15.49 -10.39
C LEU A 95 2.43 14.16 -9.66
N GLY A 96 2.55 14.21 -8.33
CA GLY A 96 2.78 13.04 -7.51
C GLY A 96 1.64 12.03 -7.55
N CYS A 97 0.39 12.52 -7.56
CA CYS A 97 -0.80 11.68 -7.64
C CYS A 97 -0.78 10.71 -8.83
N PRO A 98 -0.74 11.18 -10.10
CA PRO A 98 -0.72 10.28 -11.24
C PRO A 98 0.56 9.42 -11.28
N LEU A 99 1.72 9.95 -10.91
CA LEU A 99 2.97 9.19 -10.87
C LEU A 99 2.87 7.99 -9.91
N ALA A 100 2.48 8.24 -8.66
CA ALA A 100 2.31 7.21 -7.64
C ALA A 100 1.26 6.17 -8.06
N GLN A 101 0.14 6.62 -8.66
CA GLN A 101 -0.91 5.75 -9.15
C GLN A 101 -0.39 4.75 -10.20
N TYR A 102 0.34 5.24 -11.22
CA TYR A 102 0.84 4.39 -12.28
C TYR A 102 2.00 3.50 -11.85
N LEU A 103 2.90 3.97 -10.98
CA LEU A 103 3.97 3.13 -10.41
C LEU A 103 3.38 1.96 -9.62
N ALA A 104 2.35 2.23 -8.82
CA ALA A 104 1.66 1.18 -8.07
C ALA A 104 0.88 0.22 -8.97
N ALA A 105 0.19 0.73 -9.99
CA ALA A 105 -0.52 -0.10 -10.97
C ALA A 105 0.43 -0.99 -11.79
N ALA A 106 1.65 -0.52 -12.06
CA ALA A 106 2.72 -1.29 -12.68
C ALA A 106 3.32 -2.37 -11.76
N GLY A 107 3.02 -2.34 -10.45
CA GLY A 107 3.49 -3.35 -9.51
C GLY A 107 4.89 -3.10 -8.98
N ILE A 108 5.26 -1.82 -8.76
CA ILE A 108 6.52 -1.48 -8.09
C ILE A 108 6.59 -2.12 -6.69
N GLY A 109 7.79 -2.53 -6.27
CA GLY A 109 8.00 -3.15 -4.96
C GLY A 109 7.68 -2.22 -3.79
N ARG A 110 8.27 -1.01 -3.81
CA ARG A 110 8.12 -0.01 -2.75
C ARG A 110 7.91 1.39 -3.30
N LEU A 111 7.02 2.13 -2.65
CA LEU A 111 6.73 3.52 -2.90
C LEU A 111 6.81 4.34 -1.61
N GLY A 112 7.80 5.22 -1.51
CA GLY A 112 7.84 6.29 -0.51
C GLY A 112 7.01 7.47 -0.98
N LEU A 113 6.16 8.01 -0.11
CA LEU A 113 5.26 9.12 -0.41
C LEU A 113 5.56 10.24 0.58
N LEU A 114 6.28 11.27 0.16
CA LEU A 114 6.70 12.38 1.02
C LEU A 114 5.90 13.63 0.69
N ASP A 115 5.15 14.13 1.66
CA ASP A 115 4.41 15.39 1.54
C ASP A 115 4.09 15.96 2.93
N TYR A 116 4.30 17.26 3.11
CA TYR A 116 4.07 17.97 4.38
C TYR A 116 2.73 18.71 4.41
N ASP A 117 1.99 18.75 3.31
CA ASP A 117 0.68 19.39 3.25
C ASP A 117 -0.45 18.43 3.67
N GLU A 118 -1.61 19.01 3.94
CA GLU A 118 -2.89 18.31 4.10
C GLU A 118 -3.76 18.41 2.83
N VAL A 119 -4.73 17.52 2.72
CA VAL A 119 -5.68 17.50 1.59
C VAL A 119 -6.67 18.68 1.70
N GLU A 120 -6.76 19.46 0.64
CA GLU A 120 -7.71 20.58 0.52
C GLU A 120 -8.72 20.38 -0.62
N LEU A 121 -9.95 20.85 -0.43
CA LEU A 121 -11.02 20.79 -1.44
C LEU A 121 -10.61 21.47 -2.76
N SER A 122 -9.93 22.63 -2.66
CA SER A 122 -9.43 23.43 -3.79
C SER A 122 -8.44 22.66 -4.69
N ASN A 123 -7.86 21.59 -4.17
CA ASN A 123 -6.79 20.82 -4.79
C ASN A 123 -7.31 19.55 -5.49
N LEU A 124 -8.54 19.10 -5.20
CA LEU A 124 -9.06 17.80 -5.66
C LEU A 124 -9.22 17.67 -7.17
N HIS A 125 -9.43 18.77 -7.90
CA HIS A 125 -9.59 18.75 -9.37
C HIS A 125 -8.35 18.24 -10.13
N ARG A 126 -7.17 18.22 -9.48
CA ARG A 126 -5.89 17.77 -10.06
C ARG A 126 -5.16 16.71 -9.23
N GLN A 127 -5.64 16.41 -8.03
CA GLN A 127 -4.98 15.49 -7.08
C GLN A 127 -5.83 14.24 -6.87
N VAL A 128 -5.90 13.41 -7.90
CA VAL A 128 -6.90 12.32 -8.04
C VAL A 128 -6.72 11.14 -7.08
N LEU A 129 -5.63 11.07 -6.31
CA LEU A 129 -5.51 10.09 -5.23
C LEU A 129 -6.32 10.49 -3.98
N HIS A 130 -6.65 11.78 -3.85
CA HIS A 130 -7.38 12.31 -2.72
C HIS A 130 -8.88 12.43 -3.03
N SER A 131 -9.68 12.50 -1.97
CA SER A 131 -11.13 12.70 -2.06
C SER A 131 -11.62 13.62 -0.95
N GLU A 132 -12.87 14.07 -1.06
CA GLU A 132 -13.53 14.88 -0.03
C GLU A 132 -13.52 14.19 1.34
N LEU A 133 -13.61 12.85 1.38
CA LEU A 133 -13.54 12.06 2.62
C LEU A 133 -12.17 12.13 3.31
N THR A 134 -11.12 12.50 2.56
CA THR A 134 -9.75 12.62 3.07
C THR A 134 -9.33 14.07 3.32
N GLN A 135 -10.25 15.03 3.18
CA GLN A 135 -9.97 16.44 3.46
C GLN A 135 -9.43 16.62 4.90
N GLY A 136 -8.37 17.43 5.04
CA GLY A 136 -7.68 17.65 6.32
C GLY A 136 -6.76 16.50 6.76
N GLN A 137 -6.67 15.40 6.00
CA GLN A 137 -5.66 14.37 6.28
C GLN A 137 -4.32 14.76 5.61
N PRO A 138 -3.17 14.35 6.17
CA PRO A 138 -1.89 14.46 5.49
C PRO A 138 -1.93 13.86 4.08
N LYS A 139 -1.44 14.60 3.07
CA LYS A 139 -1.47 14.13 1.67
C LYS A 139 -0.71 12.82 1.50
N SER A 140 0.44 12.67 2.16
CA SER A 140 1.24 11.44 2.14
C SER A 140 0.44 10.22 2.64
N GLN A 141 -0.33 10.39 3.71
CA GLN A 141 -1.19 9.34 4.27
C GLN A 141 -2.39 9.02 3.36
N SER A 142 -3.10 10.05 2.89
CA SER A 142 -4.24 9.88 1.98
C SER A 142 -3.82 9.18 0.68
N ALA A 143 -2.68 9.58 0.11
CA ALA A 143 -2.09 8.92 -1.05
C ALA A 143 -1.74 7.45 -0.75
N ALA A 144 -1.10 7.15 0.38
CA ALA A 144 -0.77 5.77 0.75
C ALA A 144 -2.01 4.88 0.88
N GLN A 145 -3.10 5.39 1.47
CA GLN A 145 -4.37 4.67 1.54
C GLN A 145 -4.94 4.39 0.15
N ALA A 146 -4.91 5.39 -0.75
CA ALA A 146 -5.38 5.23 -2.13
C ALA A 146 -4.57 4.19 -2.91
N ILE A 147 -3.25 4.23 -2.77
CA ILE A 147 -2.37 3.24 -3.42
C ILE A 147 -2.62 1.83 -2.89
N ARG A 148 -2.80 1.64 -1.58
CA ARG A 148 -3.11 0.31 -1.02
C ARG A 148 -4.44 -0.24 -1.53
N ARG A 149 -5.46 0.62 -1.71
CA ARG A 149 -6.74 0.23 -2.34
C ARG A 149 -6.55 -0.21 -3.80
N LEU A 150 -5.68 0.46 -4.55
CA LEU A 150 -5.37 0.13 -5.94
C LEU A 150 -4.55 -1.16 -6.06
N ASN A 151 -3.46 -1.26 -5.29
CA ASN A 151 -2.56 -2.40 -5.31
C ASN A 151 -1.93 -2.65 -3.94
N SER A 152 -2.50 -3.61 -3.22
CA SER A 152 -2.04 -4.03 -1.90
C SER A 152 -0.69 -4.74 -1.89
N THR A 153 -0.16 -5.15 -3.06
CA THR A 153 1.18 -5.79 -3.12
C THR A 153 2.32 -4.78 -3.02
N VAL A 154 2.03 -3.48 -3.09
CA VAL A 154 3.03 -2.40 -3.09
C VAL A 154 3.30 -1.94 -1.67
N GLN A 155 4.57 -1.94 -1.26
CA GLN A 155 5.00 -1.40 0.02
C GLN A 155 4.92 0.13 0.01
N CYS A 156 3.88 0.70 0.63
CA CYS A 156 3.69 2.14 0.71
C CYS A 156 4.17 2.70 2.05
N ILE A 157 5.08 3.67 2.02
CA ILE A 157 5.62 4.35 3.21
C ILE A 157 5.28 5.85 3.15
N PRO A 158 4.30 6.33 3.93
CA PRO A 158 3.95 7.74 3.98
C PRO A 158 4.88 8.52 4.93
N TYR A 159 5.47 9.60 4.44
CA TYR A 159 6.28 10.55 5.21
C TYR A 159 5.58 11.90 5.26
N HIS A 160 5.22 12.36 6.46
CA HIS A 160 4.64 13.69 6.64
C HIS A 160 5.69 14.68 7.14
N LEU A 161 6.53 15.10 6.22
CA LEU A 161 7.68 15.96 6.51
C LEU A 161 8.11 16.71 5.26
N GLN A 162 8.62 17.92 5.46
CA GLN A 162 9.16 18.73 4.39
C GLN A 162 10.56 18.23 4.04
N LEU A 163 10.85 18.07 2.75
CA LEU A 163 12.20 17.75 2.30
C LEU A 163 13.13 18.94 2.58
N SER A 164 14.22 18.70 3.29
CA SER A 164 15.21 19.72 3.65
C SER A 164 16.64 19.18 3.43
N PRO A 165 17.66 20.06 3.38
CA PRO A 165 19.05 19.61 3.29
C PRO A 165 19.45 18.64 4.41
N ASP A 166 18.89 18.79 5.60
CA ASP A 166 19.20 17.97 6.78
C ASP A 166 18.72 16.52 6.65
N ASN A 167 17.67 16.31 5.84
CA ASN A 167 16.93 15.05 5.81
C ASN A 167 16.97 14.36 4.42
N ALA A 168 17.28 15.12 3.37
CA ALA A 168 17.23 14.66 1.98
C ALA A 168 18.15 13.47 1.72
N LEU A 169 19.41 13.52 2.17
CA LEU A 169 20.36 12.45 1.92
C LEU A 169 19.91 11.13 2.57
N GLN A 170 19.46 11.22 3.82
CA GLN A 170 18.97 10.07 4.58
C GLN A 170 17.71 9.43 3.95
N LEU A 171 16.84 10.24 3.34
CA LEU A 171 15.67 9.74 2.61
C LEU A 171 16.07 9.08 1.30
N ILE A 172 16.81 9.79 0.45
CA ILE A 172 17.13 9.35 -0.92
C ILE A 172 17.94 8.05 -0.90
N GLN A 173 18.86 7.88 0.05
CA GLN A 173 19.66 6.66 0.18
C GLN A 173 18.83 5.39 0.40
N GLN A 174 17.60 5.49 0.90
CA GLN A 174 16.71 4.35 1.13
C GLN A 174 15.96 3.91 -0.14
N TYR A 175 16.03 4.70 -1.20
CA TYR A 175 15.37 4.48 -2.49
C TYR A 175 16.40 4.48 -3.61
N PRO A 176 17.28 3.46 -3.67
CA PRO A 176 18.36 3.42 -4.64
C PRO A 176 17.81 3.38 -6.06
N SER A 177 18.44 4.16 -6.94
CA SER A 177 18.23 4.00 -8.36
C SER A 177 18.92 2.69 -8.80
N ASN A 178 18.14 1.64 -9.05
CA ASN A 178 18.63 0.40 -9.65
C ASN A 178 19.00 0.59 -11.14
N LEU A 179 19.55 1.75 -11.52
CA LEU A 179 19.98 2.09 -12.88
C LEU A 179 21.36 1.51 -13.24
N SER A 180 21.94 0.68 -12.38
CA SER A 180 23.20 -0.01 -12.64
C SER A 180 22.95 -1.47 -13.03
N ASN A 181 23.42 -1.82 -14.23
CA ASN A 181 23.50 -3.15 -14.87
C ASN A 181 22.33 -3.53 -15.79
N GLN A 182 22.29 -2.89 -16.97
CA GLN A 182 22.06 -3.61 -18.23
C GLN A 182 23.39 -3.81 -18.93
#